data_AF-A0A8H7DLI6-F1
#
_entry.id   AF-A0A8H7DLI6-F1
#
_cell.length_a   1.000
_cell.length_b   1.000
_cell.length_c   1.000
_cell.angle_alpha   90.00
_cell.angle_beta   90.00
_cell.angle_gamma   90.00
#
_symmetry.space_group_name_H-M   'P 1'
#
loop_
_entity.id
_entity.type
_entity.pdbx_description
1 polymer ?
#
loop_
_entity_poly.entity_id
_entity_poly.type
_entity_poly.pdbx_seq_one_letter_code
_entity_poly.pdbx_strand_id
1 'polypeptide(L)'
;MRKIFTETLTMAATRWEYVRMRGVAPLPFLDTGRPTMPLLRSLYLGLRVSNNIFAFPDVPQLCTVHLTGVMAGSNVTLPWAQLTRLTLYYVGINRCVSILRQTANLVRCSLTIYSSQSESLDFLGSDVALPHLEFLSLETTTQWQPVDGFLSSFVVPSLQRLELKEIFFGAEPIPALEVFVVKSRCRLQQLGIIVPEEEAHIERYRLAFPSISVFYCYGP
;
A
#
# COMPACT_ATOMS: atom_id res chain seq x y z
N MET A 1 17.37 35.04 4.62
CA MET A 1 17.25 33.91 5.56
C MET A 1 16.80 32.60 4.88
N ARG A 2 15.76 32.58 4.01
CA ARG A 2 15.29 31.35 3.32
C ARG A 2 16.36 30.62 2.49
N LYS A 3 17.24 31.34 1.78
CA LYS A 3 18.28 30.75 0.89
C LYS A 3 19.36 29.94 1.64
N ILE A 4 19.80 30.43 2.80
CA ILE A 4 20.82 29.74 3.61
C ILE A 4 20.27 28.43 4.19
N PHE A 5 18.98 28.44 4.58
CA PHE A 5 18.33 27.24 5.10
C PHE A 5 18.18 26.15 4.02
N THR A 6 17.87 26.52 2.78
CA THR A 6 17.77 25.55 1.67
C THR A 6 19.11 24.90 1.33
N GLU A 7 20.21 25.67 1.32
CA GLU A 7 21.55 25.14 1.00
C GLU A 7 22.05 24.14 2.05
N THR A 8 21.89 24.47 3.34
CA THR A 8 22.26 23.57 4.44
C THR A 8 21.45 22.27 4.41
N LEU A 9 20.15 22.35 4.12
CA LEU A 9 19.31 21.16 3.98
C LEU A 9 19.71 20.31 2.78
N THR A 10 20.03 20.90 1.63
CA THR A 10 20.48 20.16 0.45
C THR A 10 21.79 19.41 0.73
N MET A 11 22.76 20.03 1.40
CA MET A 11 23.99 19.32 1.78
C MET A 11 23.72 18.18 2.75
N ALA A 12 22.87 18.40 3.76
CA ALA A 12 22.50 17.38 4.73
C ALA A 12 21.73 16.22 4.08
N ALA A 13 20.91 16.50 3.05
CA ALA A 13 20.07 15.52 2.37
C ALA A 13 20.87 14.38 1.70
N THR A 14 22.13 14.63 1.33
CA THR A 14 23.01 13.60 0.76
C THR A 14 23.30 12.44 1.71
N ARG A 15 23.12 12.66 3.03
CA ARG A 15 23.39 11.70 4.10
C ARG A 15 22.11 11.11 4.71
N TRP A 16 20.94 11.49 4.22
CA TRP A 16 19.69 11.03 4.78
C TRP A 16 19.39 9.61 4.33
N GLU A 17 19.24 8.71 5.29
CA GLU A 17 18.77 7.34 5.04
C GLU A 17 17.27 7.17 5.32
N TYR A 18 16.76 7.95 6.26
CA TYR A 18 15.38 7.89 6.74
C TYR A 18 14.81 9.30 6.80
N VAL A 19 13.70 9.52 6.10
CA VAL A 19 13.01 10.81 6.11
C VAL A 19 11.56 10.63 6.50
N ARG A 20 11.12 11.40 7.48
CA ARG A 20 9.72 11.44 7.94
C ARG A 20 9.20 12.86 7.84
N MET A 21 8.21 13.08 7.00
CA MET A 21 7.54 14.36 6.81
C MET A 21 6.05 14.22 7.13
N ARG A 22 5.49 15.11 7.96
CA ARG A 22 4.07 15.09 8.33
C ARG A 22 3.50 16.50 8.33
N GLY A 23 2.40 16.72 7.60
CA GLY A 23 1.67 17.99 7.64
C GLY A 23 2.48 19.19 7.14
N VAL A 24 3.51 18.94 6.32
CA VAL A 24 4.37 19.98 5.78
C VAL A 24 3.81 20.40 4.42
N ALA A 25 3.75 21.72 4.17
CA ALA A 25 3.64 22.22 2.81
C ALA A 25 4.80 21.69 1.95
N PRO A 26 4.66 21.63 0.61
CA PRO A 26 5.74 21.20 -0.28
C PRO A 26 7.01 21.96 0.09
N LEU A 27 8.07 21.22 0.42
CA LEU A 27 9.30 21.84 0.87
C LEU A 27 9.90 22.59 -0.33
N PRO A 28 10.13 23.92 -0.24
CA PRO A 28 10.57 24.71 -1.39
C PRO A 28 11.95 24.28 -1.96
N PHE A 29 12.72 23.47 -1.24
CA PHE A 29 13.96 22.89 -1.75
C PHE A 29 13.74 21.70 -2.70
N LEU A 30 12.53 21.10 -2.72
CA LEU A 30 12.19 20.09 -3.73
C LEU A 30 11.95 20.72 -5.11
N ASP A 31 11.56 22.00 -5.16
CA ASP A 31 11.25 22.71 -6.42
C ASP A 31 12.48 23.34 -7.09
N THR A 32 13.52 23.68 -6.33
CA THR A 32 14.56 24.63 -6.79
C THR A 32 15.88 23.99 -7.23
N GLY A 33 16.00 22.67 -7.17
CA GLY A 33 17.19 21.97 -7.65
C GLY A 33 17.20 20.56 -7.11
N ARG A 34 16.69 19.62 -7.91
CA ARG A 34 16.51 18.18 -7.63
C ARG A 34 17.53 17.68 -6.59
N PRO A 35 17.20 17.70 -5.29
CA PRO A 35 18.15 17.31 -4.27
C PRO A 35 18.38 15.80 -4.41
N THR A 36 19.63 15.42 -4.64
CA THR A 36 20.02 14.01 -4.71
C THR A 36 20.03 13.46 -3.28
N MET A 37 19.28 12.39 -3.01
CA MET A 37 19.33 11.70 -1.73
C MET A 37 19.82 10.27 -1.97
N PRO A 38 21.10 10.08 -2.31
CA PRO A 38 21.64 8.81 -2.80
C PRO A 38 21.55 7.68 -1.76
N LEU A 39 21.53 8.04 -0.47
CA LEU A 39 21.45 7.09 0.64
C LEU A 39 20.02 6.90 1.17
N LEU A 40 19.00 7.57 0.60
CA LEU A 40 17.64 7.49 1.14
C LEU A 40 17.06 6.10 0.91
N ARG A 41 16.76 5.38 1.99
CA ARG A 41 16.21 4.01 1.96
C ARG A 41 14.75 3.94 2.38
N SER A 42 14.34 4.83 3.29
CA SER A 42 12.98 4.86 3.85
C SER A 42 12.40 6.25 3.84
N LEU A 43 11.17 6.37 3.33
CA LEU A 43 10.45 7.62 3.21
C LEU A 43 9.05 7.48 3.81
N TYR A 44 8.73 8.34 4.78
CA TYR A 44 7.38 8.51 5.30
C TYR A 44 6.85 9.90 4.93
N LEU A 45 5.71 9.95 4.23
CA LEU A 45 5.02 11.18 3.86
C LEU A 45 3.58 11.18 4.39
N GLY A 46 3.26 12.18 5.19
CA GLY A 46 1.88 12.49 5.59
C GLY A 46 1.31 13.68 4.84
N LEU A 47 0.44 13.38 3.88
CA LEU A 47 -0.24 14.32 3.00
C LEU A 47 -1.57 14.74 3.68
N ARG A 48 -1.72 16.03 3.99
CA ARG A 48 -2.94 16.55 4.64
C ARG A 48 -3.81 17.41 3.72
N VAL A 49 -3.27 17.83 2.58
CA VAL A 49 -3.92 18.78 1.68
C VAL A 49 -3.90 18.20 0.27
N SER A 50 -4.99 18.41 -0.48
CA SER A 50 -5.04 18.17 -1.92
C SER A 50 -4.01 19.06 -2.64
N ASN A 51 -3.58 18.65 -3.83
CA ASN A 51 -2.67 19.39 -4.73
C ASN A 51 -1.20 19.52 -4.26
N ASN A 52 -0.78 18.72 -3.28
CA ASN A 52 0.65 18.64 -3.00
C ASN A 52 1.37 17.87 -4.11
N ILE A 53 2.45 18.45 -4.61
CA ILE A 53 3.38 17.81 -5.54
C ILE A 53 4.66 17.50 -4.77
N PHE A 54 4.99 16.22 -4.68
CA PHE A 54 6.23 15.73 -4.09
C PHE A 54 6.98 14.94 -5.15
N ALA A 55 8.24 15.27 -5.39
CA ALA A 55 9.09 14.56 -6.35
C ALA A 55 10.42 14.20 -5.70
N PHE A 56 10.76 12.90 -5.76
CA PHE A 56 12.06 12.37 -5.36
C PHE A 56 12.61 11.56 -6.54
N PRO A 57 13.05 12.22 -7.63
CA PRO A 57 13.46 11.51 -8.85
C PRO A 57 14.81 10.79 -8.71
N ASP A 58 15.68 11.22 -7.79
CA ASP A 58 17.04 10.68 -7.63
C ASP A 58 17.28 10.17 -6.20
N VAL A 59 16.65 9.01 -5.94
CA VAL A 59 16.72 8.28 -4.66
C VAL A 59 16.96 6.78 -4.92
N PRO A 60 18.12 6.42 -5.50
CA PRO A 60 18.38 5.08 -6.05
C PRO A 60 18.33 3.94 -5.02
N GLN A 61 18.47 4.25 -3.73
CA GLN A 61 18.40 3.25 -2.65
C GLN A 61 17.03 3.17 -1.97
N LEU A 62 16.04 3.95 -2.41
CA LEU A 62 14.73 3.99 -1.78
C LEU A 62 14.01 2.67 -1.98
N CYS A 63 13.78 1.94 -0.90
CA CYS A 63 13.16 0.62 -0.95
C CYS A 63 11.91 0.51 -0.07
N THR A 64 11.71 1.46 0.86
CA THR A 64 10.58 1.49 1.79
C THR A 64 9.86 2.83 1.72
N VAL A 65 8.54 2.78 1.49
CA VAL A 65 7.70 3.98 1.42
C VAL A 65 6.45 3.80 2.27
N HIS A 66 6.15 4.81 3.08
CA HIS A 66 4.93 4.95 3.84
C HIS A 66 4.23 6.24 3.42
N LEU A 67 3.06 6.14 2.78
CA LEU A 67 2.25 7.30 2.44
C LEU A 67 0.97 7.28 3.27
N THR A 68 0.57 8.44 3.79
CA THR A 68 -0.73 8.60 4.45
C THR A 68 -1.47 9.82 3.88
N GLY A 69 -2.77 9.66 3.65
CA GLY A 69 -3.65 10.73 3.16
C GLY A 69 -3.46 11.06 1.67
N VAL A 70 -3.21 10.04 0.83
CA VAL A 70 -3.06 10.23 -0.62
C VAL A 70 -4.42 10.49 -1.24
N MET A 71 -4.87 11.74 -1.18
CA MET A 71 -6.14 12.21 -1.74
C MET A 71 -6.03 12.40 -3.27
N ALA A 72 -7.18 12.44 -3.94
CA ALA A 72 -7.26 12.88 -5.34
C ALA A 72 -6.56 14.22 -5.55
N GLY A 73 -5.72 14.32 -6.58
CA GLY A 73 -4.90 15.50 -6.90
C GLY A 73 -3.54 15.57 -6.21
N SER A 74 -3.21 14.66 -5.28
CA SER A 74 -1.83 14.56 -4.76
C SER A 74 -0.94 13.81 -5.77
N ASN A 75 0.16 14.47 -6.16
CA ASN A 75 1.11 13.90 -7.11
C ASN A 75 2.42 13.60 -6.39
N VAL A 76 2.67 12.32 -6.18
CA VAL A 76 3.91 11.81 -5.58
C VAL A 76 4.68 11.07 -6.67
N THR A 77 5.86 11.59 -7.03
CA THR A 77 6.78 11.00 -7.99
C THR A 77 7.92 10.33 -7.24
N LEU A 78 8.00 9.00 -7.34
CA LEU A 78 8.99 8.15 -6.70
C LEU A 78 9.52 7.13 -7.72
N PRO A 79 10.71 6.55 -7.52
CA PRO A 79 11.15 5.39 -8.27
C PRO A 79 10.39 4.14 -7.79
N TRP A 80 9.13 4.01 -8.19
CA TRP A 80 8.23 2.96 -7.71
C TRP A 80 8.76 1.54 -7.96
N ALA A 81 9.44 1.33 -9.09
CA ALA A 81 9.89 0.01 -9.51
C ALA A 81 10.89 -0.66 -8.54
N GLN A 82 11.67 0.11 -7.77
CA GLN A 82 12.67 -0.43 -6.82
C GLN A 82 12.12 -0.63 -5.40
N LEU A 83 10.84 -0.30 -5.15
CA LEU A 83 10.26 -0.47 -3.83
C LEU A 83 10.07 -1.96 -3.51
N THR A 84 10.48 -2.34 -2.30
CA THR A 84 10.28 -3.69 -1.74
C THR A 84 9.26 -3.69 -0.61
N ARG A 85 9.03 -2.53 0.02
CA ARG A 85 8.04 -2.34 1.08
C ARG A 85 7.21 -1.10 0.81
N LEU A 86 5.89 -1.26 0.80
CA LEU A 86 4.96 -0.17 0.62
C LEU A 86 3.87 -0.22 1.69
N THR A 87 3.61 0.93 2.30
CA THR A 87 2.46 1.12 3.16
C THR A 87 1.67 2.33 2.69
N LEU A 88 0.39 2.13 2.38
CA LEU A 88 -0.53 3.18 1.96
C LEU A 88 -1.67 3.29 2.96
N TYR A 89 -1.78 4.43 3.64
CA TYR A 89 -2.87 4.70 4.58
C TYR A 89 -3.83 5.75 4.01
N TYR A 90 -5.12 5.48 4.09
CA TYR A 90 -6.18 6.36 3.60
C TYR A 90 -5.93 6.74 2.14
N VAL A 91 -5.92 5.74 1.25
CA VAL A 91 -5.75 5.92 -0.19
C VAL A 91 -6.98 5.39 -0.92
N GLY A 92 -7.47 6.14 -1.91
CA GLY A 92 -8.58 5.71 -2.78
C GLY A 92 -8.17 4.51 -3.64
N ILE A 93 -9.12 3.64 -3.95
CA ILE A 93 -8.86 2.34 -4.59
C ILE A 93 -8.19 2.49 -5.97
N ASN A 94 -8.63 3.44 -6.78
CA ASN A 94 -8.06 3.71 -8.09
C ASN A 94 -6.58 4.12 -8.01
N ARG A 95 -6.28 5.00 -7.06
CA ARG A 95 -4.91 5.48 -6.83
C ARG A 95 -4.02 4.37 -6.29
N CYS A 96 -4.56 3.55 -5.38
CA CYS A 96 -3.88 2.39 -4.84
C CYS A 96 -3.46 1.43 -5.97
N VAL A 97 -4.38 1.03 -6.83
CA VAL A 97 -4.11 0.15 -7.98
C VAL A 97 -3.08 0.77 -8.94
N SER A 98 -3.22 2.07 -9.25
CA SER A 98 -2.26 2.79 -10.09
C SER A 98 -0.84 2.77 -9.54
N ILE A 99 -0.67 2.92 -8.22
CA ILE A 99 0.64 2.81 -7.55
C ILE A 99 1.15 1.37 -7.63
N LEU A 100 0.33 0.38 -7.30
CA LEU A 100 0.74 -1.02 -7.25
C LEU A 100 1.23 -1.55 -8.60
N ARG A 101 0.65 -1.08 -9.71
CA ARG A 101 1.12 -1.42 -11.07
C ARG A 101 2.54 -0.95 -11.38
N GLN A 102 3.05 0.03 -10.64
CA GLN A 102 4.38 0.58 -10.84
C GLN A 102 5.43 -0.07 -9.91
N THR A 103 5.02 -0.97 -9.02
CA THR A 103 5.85 -1.50 -7.93
C THR A 103 6.06 -3.01 -8.05
N ALA A 104 6.60 -3.46 -9.18
CA ALA A 104 6.74 -4.89 -9.50
C ALA A 104 7.65 -5.68 -8.53
N ASN A 105 8.58 -5.01 -7.84
CA ASN A 105 9.51 -5.62 -6.90
C ASN A 105 9.01 -5.64 -5.44
N LEU A 106 7.73 -5.37 -5.20
CA LEU A 106 7.18 -5.41 -3.86
C LEU A 106 7.25 -6.81 -3.25
N VAL A 107 7.73 -6.85 -2.01
CA VAL A 107 7.77 -8.05 -1.16
C VAL A 107 6.73 -7.93 -0.03
N ARG A 108 6.55 -6.72 0.52
CA ARG A 108 5.58 -6.44 1.59
C ARG A 108 4.71 -5.24 1.25
N CYS A 109 3.40 -5.41 1.36
CA CYS A 109 2.43 -4.36 1.11
C CYS A 109 1.36 -4.31 2.20
N SER A 110 1.11 -3.11 2.74
CA SER A 110 0.02 -2.86 3.69
C SER A 110 -0.82 -1.69 3.20
N LEU A 111 -2.12 -1.91 3.06
CA LEU A 111 -3.05 -0.97 2.43
C LEU A 111 -4.21 -0.72 3.39
N THR A 112 -4.47 0.55 3.72
CA THR A 112 -5.72 0.98 4.34
C THR A 112 -6.47 1.82 3.33
N ILE A 113 -7.47 1.20 2.70
CA ILE A 113 -8.21 1.77 1.59
C ILE A 113 -9.43 2.54 2.16
N TYR A 114 -9.80 3.64 1.52
CA TYR A 114 -11.13 4.24 1.73
C TYR A 114 -11.91 4.21 0.42
N SER A 115 -13.22 4.03 0.50
CA SER A 115 -14.11 4.13 -0.65
C SER A 115 -14.74 5.51 -0.66
N SER A 116 -14.70 6.19 -1.81
CA SER A 116 -15.59 7.31 -2.07
C SER A 116 -16.73 6.80 -2.96
N GLN A 117 -17.98 7.15 -2.64
CA GLN A 117 -19.17 6.66 -3.36
C GLN A 117 -19.18 7.01 -4.86
N SER A 118 -18.30 7.91 -5.28
CA SER A 118 -18.23 8.46 -6.64
C SER A 118 -17.11 7.88 -7.50
N GLU A 119 -16.27 6.99 -6.97
CA GLU A 119 -15.14 6.44 -7.74
C GLU A 119 -15.62 5.39 -8.74
N SER A 120 -15.42 5.65 -10.03
CA SER A 120 -15.57 4.64 -11.08
C SER A 120 -14.57 3.52 -10.83
N LEU A 121 -15.02 2.27 -11.00
CA LEU A 121 -14.18 1.08 -10.81
C LEU A 121 -13.42 0.75 -12.10
N ASP A 122 -12.75 1.74 -12.69
CA ASP A 122 -12.09 1.62 -14.00
C ASP A 122 -10.91 0.64 -14.00
N PHE A 123 -10.49 0.20 -12.80
CA PHE A 123 -9.47 -0.83 -12.65
C PHE A 123 -9.99 -2.26 -12.88
N LEU A 124 -11.31 -2.48 -12.84
CA LEU A 124 -11.90 -3.78 -13.12
C LEU A 124 -11.59 -4.18 -14.57
N GLY A 125 -10.73 -5.19 -14.74
CA GLY A 125 -10.31 -5.70 -16.04
C GLY A 125 -8.81 -5.59 -16.33
N SER A 126 -8.02 -4.98 -15.44
CA SER A 126 -6.56 -4.97 -15.58
C SER A 126 -5.88 -5.54 -14.33
N ASP A 127 -5.24 -6.68 -14.52
CA ASP A 127 -4.55 -7.40 -13.45
C ASP A 127 -3.38 -6.57 -12.87
N VAL A 128 -3.20 -6.67 -11.56
CA VAL A 128 -2.09 -6.11 -10.79
C VAL A 128 -1.13 -7.26 -10.47
N ALA A 129 -0.11 -7.41 -11.32
CA ALA A 129 0.92 -8.43 -11.15
C ALA A 129 1.98 -7.97 -10.15
N LEU A 130 2.13 -8.69 -9.04
CA LEU A 130 3.14 -8.45 -8.01
C LEU A 130 3.88 -9.77 -7.75
N PRO A 131 4.81 -10.17 -8.65
CA PRO A 131 5.38 -11.52 -8.67
C PRO A 131 6.21 -11.86 -7.43
N HIS A 132 6.73 -10.86 -6.72
CA HIS A 132 7.58 -11.04 -5.54
C HIS A 132 6.85 -10.82 -4.21
N LEU A 133 5.55 -10.53 -4.24
CA LEU A 133 4.81 -10.15 -3.04
C LEU A 133 4.60 -11.36 -2.13
N GLU A 134 5.22 -11.33 -0.95
CA GLU A 134 5.12 -12.39 0.06
C GLU A 134 4.08 -12.07 1.13
N PHE A 135 3.90 -10.79 1.45
CA PHE A 135 2.99 -10.29 2.47
C PHE A 135 2.06 -9.21 1.92
N LEU A 136 0.75 -9.44 2.07
CA LEU A 136 -0.29 -8.48 1.74
C LEU A 136 -1.21 -8.29 2.96
N SER A 137 -1.35 -7.06 3.40
CA SER A 137 -2.31 -6.65 4.43
C SER A 137 -3.31 -5.63 3.86
N LEU A 138 -4.60 -5.92 3.97
CA LEU A 138 -5.70 -5.13 3.43
C LEU A 138 -6.66 -4.73 4.55
N GLU A 139 -6.65 -3.46 4.85
CA GLU A 139 -7.56 -2.81 5.77
C GLU A 139 -8.45 -1.81 5.04
N THR A 140 -9.57 -1.51 5.68
CA THR A 140 -10.48 -0.49 5.18
C THR A 140 -11.08 0.32 6.32
N THR A 141 -11.52 1.54 6.00
CA THR A 141 -12.25 2.40 6.94
C THR A 141 -13.68 1.87 7.13
N THR A 142 -14.36 2.34 8.18
CA THR A 142 -15.70 1.86 8.58
C THR A 142 -16.81 2.10 7.55
N GLN A 143 -16.55 2.91 6.51
CA GLN A 143 -17.53 3.29 5.49
C GLN A 143 -17.35 2.56 4.16
N TRP A 144 -16.55 1.50 4.14
CA TRP A 144 -16.30 0.74 2.92
C TRP A 144 -17.54 -0.04 2.48
N GLN A 145 -17.85 0.05 1.19
CA GLN A 145 -18.78 -0.86 0.54
C GLN A 145 -17.97 -1.97 -0.13
N PRO A 146 -18.35 -3.25 0.02
CA PRO A 146 -17.71 -4.35 -0.69
C PRO A 146 -17.61 -4.03 -2.18
N VAL A 147 -16.41 -4.14 -2.73
CA VAL A 147 -16.18 -4.01 -4.16
C VAL A 147 -15.88 -5.41 -4.69
N ASP A 148 -16.86 -5.98 -5.37
CA ASP A 148 -16.71 -7.30 -5.97
C ASP A 148 -15.51 -7.31 -6.92
N GLY A 149 -14.66 -8.31 -6.76
CA GLY A 149 -13.50 -8.51 -7.62
C GLY A 149 -12.27 -7.65 -7.31
N PHE A 150 -12.24 -6.87 -6.22
CA PHE A 150 -11.01 -6.17 -5.84
C PHE A 150 -9.85 -7.15 -5.63
N LEU A 151 -10.06 -8.20 -4.83
CA LEU A 151 -9.07 -9.27 -4.63
C LEU A 151 -8.75 -10.02 -5.92
N SER A 152 -9.74 -10.23 -6.79
CA SER A 152 -9.52 -10.94 -8.05
C SER A 152 -8.66 -10.14 -9.02
N SER A 153 -8.46 -8.83 -8.84
CA SER A 153 -7.54 -8.04 -9.66
C SER A 153 -6.06 -8.35 -9.43
N PHE A 154 -5.70 -9.05 -8.33
CA PHE A 154 -4.31 -9.34 -7.99
C PHE A 154 -3.82 -10.65 -8.60
N VAL A 155 -2.57 -10.65 -9.07
CA VAL A 155 -1.83 -11.86 -9.45
C VAL A 155 -0.53 -11.88 -8.63
N VAL A 156 -0.53 -12.67 -7.56
CA VAL A 156 0.50 -12.65 -6.50
C VAL A 156 1.05 -14.06 -6.22
N PRO A 157 1.81 -14.66 -7.16
CA PRO A 157 2.23 -16.07 -7.07
C PRO A 157 3.15 -16.40 -5.89
N SER A 158 3.88 -15.42 -5.36
CA SER A 158 4.77 -15.61 -4.21
C SER A 158 4.09 -15.35 -2.86
N LEU A 159 2.77 -15.08 -2.83
CA LEU A 159 2.09 -14.72 -1.59
C LEU A 159 2.10 -15.87 -0.59
N GLN A 160 2.60 -15.60 0.62
CA GLN A 160 2.68 -16.54 1.73
C GLN A 160 1.79 -16.12 2.90
N ARG A 161 1.60 -14.82 3.10
CA ARG A 161 0.77 -14.27 4.18
C ARG A 161 -0.21 -13.23 3.65
N LEU A 162 -1.48 -13.46 3.93
CA LEU A 162 -2.58 -12.56 3.61
C LEU A 162 -3.26 -12.14 4.90
N GLU A 163 -3.40 -10.85 5.13
CA GLU A 163 -4.19 -10.29 6.21
C GLU A 163 -5.27 -9.40 5.62
N LEU A 164 -6.53 -9.59 5.99
CA LEU A 164 -7.58 -8.71 5.50
C LEU A 164 -8.83 -8.67 6.37
N LYS A 165 -9.57 -7.56 6.27
CA LYS A 165 -10.94 -7.47 6.81
C LYS A 165 -11.91 -8.28 5.96
N GLU A 166 -12.78 -9.07 6.60
CA GLU A 166 -13.71 -9.98 5.90
C GLU A 166 -14.52 -9.32 4.77
N ILE A 167 -14.83 -8.03 4.90
CA ILE A 167 -15.54 -7.22 3.90
C ILE A 167 -14.90 -7.23 2.49
N PHE A 168 -13.61 -7.54 2.37
CA PHE A 168 -12.94 -7.65 1.07
C PHE A 168 -13.33 -8.89 0.26
N PHE A 169 -13.95 -9.89 0.89
CA PHE A 169 -14.39 -11.09 0.19
C PHE A 169 -15.84 -11.02 -0.33
N GLY A 170 -16.59 -9.96 -0.01
CA GLY A 170 -18.00 -9.85 -0.39
C GLY A 170 -18.91 -10.76 0.44
N ALA A 171 -20.01 -11.22 -0.16
CA ALA A 171 -21.03 -12.02 0.53
C ALA A 171 -20.57 -13.44 0.89
N GLU A 172 -19.67 -14.03 0.10
CA GLU A 172 -19.24 -15.42 0.24
C GLU A 172 -17.71 -15.50 0.41
N PRO A 173 -17.20 -15.43 1.65
CA PRO A 173 -15.78 -15.20 1.85
C PRO A 173 -14.86 -16.35 1.46
N ILE A 174 -15.31 -17.57 1.74
CA ILE A 174 -14.53 -18.78 1.48
C ILE A 174 -14.38 -19.02 -0.04
N PRO A 175 -15.47 -19.05 -0.84
CA PRO A 175 -15.35 -19.18 -2.30
C PRO A 175 -14.49 -18.08 -2.94
N ALA A 176 -14.62 -16.83 -2.48
CA ALA A 176 -13.80 -15.73 -2.99
C ALA A 176 -12.30 -15.93 -2.71
N LEU A 177 -11.95 -16.45 -1.53
CA LEU A 177 -10.57 -16.77 -1.18
C LEU A 177 -10.03 -17.95 -2.01
N GLU A 178 -10.82 -19.00 -2.24
CA GLU A 178 -10.44 -20.12 -3.10
C GLU A 178 -10.12 -19.66 -4.53
N VAL A 179 -11.02 -18.86 -5.11
CA VAL A 179 -10.84 -18.26 -6.45
C VAL A 179 -9.55 -17.42 -6.49
N PHE A 180 -9.29 -16.62 -5.46
CA PHE A 180 -8.08 -15.81 -5.35
C PHE A 180 -6.81 -16.67 -5.31
N VAL A 181 -6.78 -17.72 -4.48
CA VAL A 181 -5.62 -18.63 -4.35
C VAL A 181 -5.36 -19.36 -5.67
N VAL A 182 -6.42 -19.89 -6.31
CA VAL A 182 -6.32 -20.57 -7.61
C VAL A 182 -5.84 -19.63 -8.71
N LYS A 183 -6.41 -18.42 -8.81
CA LYS A 183 -6.00 -17.41 -9.80
C LYS A 183 -4.54 -17.00 -9.61
N SER A 184 -4.15 -16.68 -8.37
CA SER A 184 -2.80 -16.24 -8.06
C SER A 184 -1.77 -17.36 -8.13
N ARG A 185 -2.20 -18.63 -8.07
CA ARG A 185 -1.33 -19.81 -7.96
C ARG A 185 -0.34 -19.70 -6.80
N CYS A 186 -0.76 -19.05 -5.71
CA CYS A 186 0.09 -18.80 -4.56
C CYS A 186 0.09 -19.99 -3.60
N ARG A 187 1.11 -20.07 -2.75
CA ARG A 187 1.21 -21.05 -1.67
C ARG A 187 0.94 -20.36 -0.34
N LEU A 188 -0.30 -19.93 -0.15
CA LEU A 188 -0.70 -19.23 1.05
C LEU A 188 -0.47 -20.11 2.29
N GLN A 189 0.31 -19.62 3.25
CA GLN A 189 0.67 -20.32 4.49
C GLN A 189 -0.05 -19.73 5.70
N GLN A 190 -0.33 -18.42 5.64
CA GLN A 190 -0.83 -17.63 6.75
C GLN A 190 -2.02 -16.78 6.29
N LEU A 191 -3.14 -16.93 6.99
CA LEU A 191 -4.35 -16.12 6.79
C LEU A 191 -4.70 -15.40 8.09
N GLY A 192 -4.53 -14.09 8.09
CA GLY A 192 -4.96 -13.21 9.17
C GLY A 192 -6.32 -12.60 8.87
N ILE A 193 -7.29 -12.80 9.75
CA ILE A 193 -8.59 -12.12 9.65
C ILE A 193 -8.58 -10.92 10.60
N ILE A 194 -8.79 -9.73 10.04
CA ILE A 194 -8.88 -8.47 10.78
C ILE A 194 -10.36 -8.26 11.14
N VAL A 195 -10.76 -8.58 12.36
CA VAL A 195 -12.12 -8.37 12.88
C VAL A 195 -12.10 -7.36 14.02
N PRO A 196 -13.18 -6.58 14.19
CA PRO A 196 -13.31 -5.70 15.34
C PRO A 196 -13.52 -6.49 16.65
N GLU A 197 -14.46 -7.45 16.75
CA GLU A 197 -14.89 -7.91 18.10
C GLU A 197 -15.37 -9.38 18.29
N GLU A 198 -15.33 -10.30 17.31
CA GLU A 198 -15.86 -11.68 17.55
C GLU A 198 -14.99 -12.82 17.03
N GLU A 199 -14.74 -13.82 17.90
CA GLU A 199 -13.92 -15.00 17.61
C GLU A 199 -14.64 -16.11 16.80
N ALA A 200 -15.96 -16.06 16.67
CA ALA A 200 -16.74 -17.16 16.12
C ALA A 200 -16.51 -17.39 14.60
N HIS A 201 -15.94 -16.40 13.89
CA HIS A 201 -15.88 -16.41 12.43
C HIS A 201 -14.64 -17.11 11.85
N ILE A 202 -13.60 -17.39 12.65
CA ILE A 202 -12.34 -17.97 12.14
C ILE A 202 -12.42 -19.48 11.90
N GLU A 203 -13.27 -20.19 12.65
CA GLU A 203 -13.36 -21.65 12.57
C GLU A 203 -13.78 -22.13 11.18
N ARG A 204 -14.70 -21.43 10.51
CA ARG A 204 -15.05 -21.78 9.11
C ARG A 204 -13.87 -21.66 8.14
N TYR A 205 -12.93 -20.74 8.37
CA TYR A 205 -11.72 -20.65 7.54
C TYR A 205 -10.74 -21.77 7.87
N ARG A 206 -10.61 -22.14 9.15
CA ARG A 206 -9.78 -23.29 9.56
C ARG A 206 -10.30 -24.60 8.97
N LEU A 207 -11.62 -24.78 8.96
CA LEU A 207 -12.27 -25.95 8.36
C LEU A 207 -12.10 -25.97 6.82
N ALA A 208 -12.26 -24.82 6.16
CA ALA A 208 -12.10 -24.72 4.71
C ALA A 208 -10.64 -24.84 4.24
N PHE A 209 -9.68 -24.38 5.04
CA PHE A 209 -8.26 -24.33 4.69
C PHE A 209 -7.37 -24.99 5.76
N PRO A 210 -7.46 -26.32 5.94
CA PRO A 210 -6.78 -27.02 7.04
C PRO A 210 -5.24 -26.98 6.94
N SER A 211 -4.68 -26.68 5.76
CA SER A 211 -3.24 -26.52 5.54
C SER A 211 -2.70 -25.11 5.81
N ILE A 212 -3.58 -24.14 6.09
CA ILE A 212 -3.24 -22.73 6.27
C ILE A 212 -3.33 -22.38 7.76
N SER A 213 -2.33 -21.68 8.28
CA SER A 213 -2.37 -21.12 9.63
C SER A 213 -3.30 -19.91 9.67
N VAL A 214 -4.49 -20.08 10.28
CA VAL A 214 -5.49 -19.02 10.42
C VAL A 214 -5.45 -18.40 11.81
N PHE A 215 -5.24 -17.08 11.89
CA PHE A 215 -5.12 -16.32 13.14
C PHE A 215 -5.85 -14.96 13.10
N TYR A 216 -6.04 -14.39 14.29
CA TYR A 216 -6.59 -13.05 14.45
C TYR A 216 -5.51 -11.98 14.33
N CYS A 217 -5.84 -10.90 13.63
CA CYS A 217 -5.03 -9.70 13.58
C CYS A 217 -5.74 -8.58 14.32
N TYR A 218 -5.09 -8.04 15.35
CA TYR A 218 -5.53 -6.78 15.95
C TYR A 218 -5.15 -5.65 14.98
N GLY A 219 -6.15 -4.90 14.54
CA GLY A 219 -5.91 -3.69 13.75
C GLY A 219 -5.06 -2.68 14.54
N PRO A 220 -4.24 -1.87 13.85
CA PRO A 220 -3.42 -0.83 14.47
C PRO A 220 -4.22 0.34 15.05
#